data_AF-A0A6L8EXA3-F1
#
_entry.id   AF-A0A6L8EXA3-F1
#
_cell.length_a   1.000
_cell.length_b   1.000
_cell.length_c   1.000
_cell.angle_alpha   90.00
_cell.angle_beta   90.00
_cell.angle_gamma   90.00
#
_symmetry.space_group_name_H-M   'P 1'
#
loop_
_entity.id
_entity.type
_entity.pdbx_description
1 polymer ?
#
loop_
_entity_poly.entity_id
_entity_poly.type
_entity_poly.pdbx_seq_one_letter_code
_entity_poly.pdbx_strand_id
1 'polypeptide(L)'
;MRTAFKKALFVFIGFIVALGGVLVGVVLNYSQYGSLPETIQMVDFEGMLLAVLGACVLSLVSVALTFWLARAWAREHPELGDRIIRLALVVSISLIVVFGGLAGGLIILRTLWTIGFF
;
A
#
# COMPACT_ATOMS: atom_id res chain seq x y z
N MET A 1 3.64 -22.56 -6.22
CA MET A 1 2.71 -21.38 -6.24
C MET A 1 2.07 -21.06 -4.89
N ARG A 2 1.33 -22.00 -4.25
CA ARG A 2 0.52 -21.72 -3.04
C ARG A 2 1.32 -21.06 -1.91
N THR A 3 2.55 -21.50 -1.67
CA THR A 3 3.42 -20.96 -0.62
C THR A 3 3.91 -19.55 -0.92
N ALA A 4 4.25 -19.25 -2.18
CA ALA A 4 4.67 -17.92 -2.60
C ALA A 4 3.51 -16.92 -2.51
N PHE A 5 2.32 -17.32 -2.98
CA PHE A 5 1.13 -16.49 -2.85
C PHE A 5 0.80 -16.18 -1.38
N LYS A 6 0.86 -17.20 -0.49
CA LYS A 6 0.68 -17.00 0.96
C LYS A 6 1.69 -16.01 1.54
N LYS A 7 2.96 -16.08 1.13
CA LYS A 7 3.99 -15.13 1.57
C LYS A 7 3.68 -13.70 1.12
N ALA A 8 3.32 -13.51 -0.14
CA ALA A 8 2.91 -12.19 -0.65
C ALA A 8 1.69 -11.65 0.09
N LEU A 9 0.73 -12.51 0.41
CA LEU A 9 -0.47 -12.15 1.16
C LEU A 9 -0.15 -11.78 2.62
N PHE A 10 0.80 -12.48 3.26
CA PHE A 10 1.28 -12.12 4.60
C PHE A 10 1.99 -10.76 4.61
N VAL A 11 2.81 -10.47 3.59
CA VAL A 11 3.43 -9.15 3.41
C VAL A 11 2.38 -8.08 3.17
N PHE A 12 1.35 -8.37 2.37
CA PHE A 12 0.24 -7.45 2.13
C PHE A 12 -0.58 -7.16 3.41
N ILE A 13 -0.82 -8.16 4.26
CA ILE A 13 -1.45 -7.94 5.58
C ILE A 13 -0.56 -7.06 6.45
N GLY A 14 0.75 -7.35 6.53
CA GLY A 14 1.69 -6.52 7.26
C GLY A 14 1.71 -5.07 6.76
N PHE A 15 1.58 -4.87 5.46
CA PHE A 15 1.44 -3.58 4.83
C PHE A 15 0.16 -2.84 5.26
N ILE A 16 -1.00 -3.51 5.29
CA ILE A 16 -2.25 -2.93 5.78
C ILE A 16 -2.10 -2.49 7.25
N VAL A 17 -1.51 -3.33 8.09
CA VAL A 17 -1.28 -3.00 9.51
C VAL A 17 -0.35 -1.79 9.66
N ALA A 18 0.72 -1.72 8.88
CA ALA A 18 1.64 -0.59 8.89
C ALA A 18 0.94 0.72 8.45
N LEU A 19 0.19 0.69 7.36
CA LEU A 19 -0.60 1.85 6.90
C LEU A 19 -1.66 2.27 7.91
N GLY A 20 -2.38 1.30 8.50
CA GLY A 20 -3.36 1.58 9.55
C GLY A 20 -2.71 2.24 10.76
N GLY A 21 -1.52 1.77 11.17
CA GLY A 21 -0.72 2.38 12.23
C GLY A 21 -0.31 3.82 11.92
N VAL A 22 0.16 4.09 10.69
CA VAL A 22 0.46 5.46 10.24
C VAL A 22 -0.79 6.33 10.30
N LEU A 23 -1.93 5.83 9.81
CA LEU A 23 -3.19 6.57 9.84
C LEU A 23 -3.60 6.91 11.28
N VAL A 24 -3.62 5.92 12.18
CA VAL A 24 -3.95 6.13 13.60
C VAL A 24 -2.97 7.12 14.24
N GLY A 25 -1.67 7.02 13.95
CA GLY A 25 -0.66 7.95 14.45
C GLY A 25 -0.89 9.38 13.98
N VAL A 26 -1.26 9.55 12.70
CA VAL A 26 -1.64 10.86 12.15
C VAL A 26 -2.89 11.38 12.86
N VAL A 27 -3.97 10.59 12.96
CA VAL A 27 -5.22 10.99 13.62
C VAL A 27 -5.01 11.40 15.08
N LEU A 28 -4.24 10.63 15.85
CA LEU A 28 -3.95 10.94 17.24
C LEU A 28 -3.18 12.25 17.40
N ASN A 29 -2.14 12.48 16.59
CA ASN A 29 -1.39 13.74 16.61
C ASN A 29 -2.24 14.91 16.09
N TYR A 30 -3.10 14.69 15.08
CA TYR A 30 -3.98 15.71 14.54
C TYR A 30 -5.05 16.15 15.54
N SER A 31 -5.56 15.23 16.37
CA SER A 31 -6.54 15.54 17.42
C SER A 31 -6.03 16.52 18.48
N GLN A 32 -4.70 16.69 18.58
CA GLN A 32 -4.08 17.68 19.47
C GLN A 32 -4.03 19.09 18.86
N TYR A 33 -4.19 19.24 17.54
CA TYR A 33 -4.26 20.53 16.83
C TYR A 33 -5.71 21.04 16.72
N GLY A 34 -6.42 21.09 17.84
CA GLY A 34 -7.85 21.41 17.96
C GLY A 34 -8.29 22.83 17.59
N SER A 35 -7.61 23.52 16.67
CA SER A 35 -7.89 24.91 16.30
C SER A 35 -7.84 25.20 14.79
N LEU A 36 -7.99 24.19 13.93
CA LEU A 36 -8.11 24.40 12.48
C LEU A 36 -9.60 24.43 12.06
N PRO A 37 -10.01 25.32 11.14
CA PRO A 37 -11.40 25.46 10.70
C PRO A 37 -11.99 24.12 10.22
N GLU A 38 -13.21 23.80 10.64
CA GLU A 38 -13.91 22.53 10.35
C GLU A 38 -13.97 22.19 8.85
N THR A 39 -13.98 23.20 7.97
CA THR A 39 -14.01 23.04 6.52
C THR A 39 -12.69 22.52 5.93
N ILE A 40 -11.54 22.80 6.56
CA ILE A 40 -10.23 22.30 6.14
C ILE A 40 -10.03 20.87 6.67
N GLN A 41 -10.55 20.56 7.86
CA GLN A 41 -10.44 19.24 8.49
C GLN A 41 -11.17 18.13 7.73
N MET A 42 -12.33 18.42 7.14
CA MET A 42 -13.18 17.41 6.49
C MET A 42 -12.60 16.94 5.13
N VAL A 43 -12.00 17.85 4.36
CA VAL A 43 -11.40 17.55 3.05
C VAL A 43 -10.08 16.77 3.19
N ASP A 44 -9.33 16.98 4.27
CA ASP A 44 -8.03 16.31 4.47
C ASP A 44 -8.13 14.87 4.96
N PHE A 45 -9.14 14.55 5.76
CA PHE A 45 -9.34 13.17 6.21
C PHE A 45 -9.78 12.26 5.07
N GLU A 46 -10.70 12.74 4.23
CA GLU A 46 -11.19 11.99 3.08
C GLU A 46 -10.08 11.76 2.05
N GLY A 47 -9.23 12.77 1.79
CA GLY A 47 -8.08 12.64 0.89
C GLY A 47 -7.03 11.64 1.37
N MET A 48 -6.70 11.63 2.67
CA MET A 48 -5.80 10.63 3.26
C MET A 48 -6.38 9.23 3.20
N LEU A 49 -7.67 9.09 3.50
CA LEU A 49 -8.35 7.80 3.46
C LEU A 49 -8.41 7.25 2.03
N LEU A 50 -8.72 8.10 1.04
CA LEU A 50 -8.68 7.77 -0.39
C LEU A 50 -7.28 7.35 -0.87
N ALA A 51 -6.22 8.05 -0.43
CA ALA A 51 -4.85 7.70 -0.80
C ALA A 51 -4.46 6.31 -0.26
N VAL A 52 -4.81 6.01 1.00
CA VAL A 52 -4.58 4.70 1.62
C VAL A 52 -5.38 3.61 0.93
N LEU A 53 -6.67 3.86 0.68
CA LEU A 53 -7.56 2.90 0.04
C LEU A 53 -7.13 2.62 -1.40
N GLY A 54 -6.73 3.66 -2.14
CA GLY A 54 -6.14 3.54 -3.48
C GLY A 54 -4.86 2.71 -3.49
N ALA A 55 -3.94 2.95 -2.56
CA ALA A 55 -2.70 2.17 -2.46
C ALA A 55 -2.94 0.70 -2.09
N CYS A 56 -3.91 0.43 -1.21
CA CYS A 56 -4.35 -0.92 -0.87
C CYS A 56 -4.94 -1.66 -2.08
N VAL A 57 -5.85 -1.01 -2.82
CA VAL A 57 -6.47 -1.59 -4.03
C VAL A 57 -5.43 -1.83 -5.11
N LEU A 58 -4.58 -0.84 -5.41
CA LEU A 58 -3.52 -0.95 -6.41
C LEU A 58 -2.53 -2.08 -6.08
N SER A 59 -2.15 -2.20 -4.81
CA SER A 59 -1.28 -3.28 -4.35
C SER A 59 -1.95 -4.64 -4.52
N LEU A 60 -3.23 -4.78 -4.17
CA LEU A 60 -3.97 -6.04 -4.29
C LEU A 60 -4.15 -6.46 -5.75
N VAL A 61 -4.52 -5.52 -6.62
CA VAL A 61 -4.65 -5.74 -8.07
C VAL A 61 -3.28 -6.11 -8.67
N SER A 62 -2.22 -5.44 -8.25
CA SER A 62 -0.86 -5.74 -8.71
C SER A 62 -0.41 -7.14 -8.33
N VAL A 63 -0.66 -7.58 -7.08
CA VAL A 63 -0.36 -8.96 -6.65
C VAL A 63 -1.16 -9.96 -7.49
N ALA A 64 -2.46 -9.72 -7.68
CA ALA A 64 -3.32 -10.61 -8.46
C ALA A 64 -2.83 -10.74 -9.92
N LEU A 65 -2.55 -9.62 -10.58
CA LEU A 65 -2.02 -9.59 -11.95
C LEU A 65 -0.66 -10.29 -12.06
N THR A 66 0.26 -10.01 -11.12
CA THR A 66 1.60 -10.59 -11.12
C THR A 66 1.55 -12.12 -10.99
N PHE A 67 0.72 -12.63 -10.08
CA PHE A 67 0.55 -14.08 -9.92
C PHE A 67 -0.25 -14.72 -11.06
N TRP A 68 -1.18 -14.00 -11.67
CA TRP A 68 -1.89 -14.49 -12.85
C TRP A 68 -0.96 -14.65 -14.06
N LEU A 69 -0.14 -13.63 -14.32
CA LEU A 69 0.88 -13.65 -15.38
C LEU A 69 1.92 -14.77 -15.13
N ALA A 70 2.40 -14.87 -13.89
CA ALA A 70 3.32 -15.92 -13.48
C ALA A 70 2.72 -17.33 -13.69
N ARG A 71 1.41 -17.48 -13.51
CA ARG A 71 0.71 -18.74 -13.75
C ARG A 71 0.55 -19.06 -15.24
N ALA A 72 0.31 -18.06 -16.08
CA ALA A 72 0.26 -18.23 -17.52
C ALA A 72 1.64 -18.68 -18.05
N TRP A 73 2.69 -17.95 -17.70
CA TRP A 73 4.06 -18.28 -18.13
C TRP A 73 4.60 -19.59 -17.56
N ALA A 74 4.28 -19.95 -16.33
CA ALA A 74 4.68 -21.24 -15.77
C ALA A 74 3.99 -22.43 -16.46
N ARG A 75 2.85 -22.22 -17.15
CA ARG A 75 2.19 -23.25 -17.96
C ARG A 75 2.87 -23.42 -19.32
N GLU A 76 3.33 -22.33 -19.92
CA GLU A 76 4.06 -22.36 -21.21
C GLU A 76 5.49 -22.88 -21.04
N HIS A 77 6.17 -22.50 -19.95
CA HIS A 77 7.56 -22.88 -19.68
C HIS A 77 7.69 -23.56 -18.30
N PRO A 78 7.30 -24.85 -18.18
CA PRO A 78 7.31 -25.57 -16.91
C PRO A 78 8.72 -25.69 -16.31
N GLU A 79 9.75 -25.76 -17.15
CA GLU A 79 11.18 -25.78 -16.78
C GLU A 79 11.64 -24.51 -16.04
N LEU A 80 10.97 -23.37 -16.25
CA LEU A 80 11.27 -22.10 -15.59
C LEU A 80 10.28 -21.78 -14.46
N GLY A 81 9.31 -22.65 -14.19
CA GLY A 81 8.17 -22.38 -13.31
C GLY A 81 8.58 -21.89 -11.91
N ASP A 82 9.57 -22.51 -11.27
CA ASP A 82 10.04 -22.11 -9.95
C ASP A 82 10.70 -20.72 -9.95
N ARG A 83 11.45 -20.40 -11.01
CA ARG A 83 12.10 -19.10 -11.17
C ARG A 83 11.07 -17.99 -11.40
N ILE A 84 10.06 -18.27 -12.23
CA ILE A 84 8.93 -17.37 -12.50
C ILE A 84 8.14 -17.10 -11.22
N ILE A 85 7.83 -18.14 -10.43
CA ILE A 85 7.11 -17.98 -9.15
C ILE A 85 7.93 -17.15 -8.16
N ARG A 86 9.25 -17.34 -8.11
CA ARG A 86 10.14 -16.57 -7.24
C ARG A 86 10.20 -15.11 -7.66
N LEU A 87 10.31 -14.83 -8.96
CA LEU A 87 10.27 -13.48 -9.51
C LEU A 87 8.94 -12.79 -9.22
N ALA A 88 7.81 -13.48 -9.43
CA ALA A 88 6.48 -12.96 -9.13
C ALA A 88 6.32 -12.54 -7.67
N LEU A 89 6.90 -13.32 -6.75
CA LEU A 89 6.93 -12.99 -5.33
C LEU A 89 7.76 -11.73 -5.05
N VAL A 90 8.97 -11.63 -5.63
CA VAL A 90 9.84 -10.46 -5.46
C VAL A 90 9.17 -9.20 -6.02
N VAL A 91 8.63 -9.27 -7.22
CA VAL A 91 7.91 -8.15 -7.87
C VAL A 91 6.70 -7.72 -7.03
N SER A 92 5.92 -8.68 -6.52
CA SER A 92 4.78 -8.39 -5.65
C SER A 92 5.19 -7.63 -4.39
N ILE A 93 6.26 -8.09 -3.71
CA ILE A 93 6.77 -7.44 -2.50
C ILE A 93 7.29 -6.03 -2.83
N SER A 94 8.06 -5.87 -3.90
CA SER A 94 8.58 -4.57 -4.33
C SER A 94 7.46 -3.58 -4.63
N LEU A 95 6.40 -4.02 -5.33
CA LEU A 95 5.25 -3.16 -5.61
C LEU A 95 4.52 -2.74 -4.34
N ILE A 96 4.31 -3.65 -3.38
CA ILE A 96 3.71 -3.33 -2.08
C ILE A 96 4.55 -2.26 -1.36
N VAL A 97 5.88 -2.40 -1.36
CA VAL A 97 6.78 -1.42 -0.72
C VAL A 97 6.71 -0.06 -1.43
N VAL A 98 6.73 -0.03 -2.76
CA VAL A 98 6.66 1.21 -3.55
C VAL A 98 5.32 1.91 -3.33
N PHE A 99 4.20 1.22 -3.47
CA PHE A 99 2.87 1.81 -3.24
C PHE A 99 2.70 2.26 -1.79
N GLY A 100 3.25 1.51 -0.84
CA GLY A 100 3.24 1.91 0.56
C GLY A 100 4.07 3.15 0.85
N GLY A 101 5.27 3.24 0.27
CA GLY A 101 6.11 4.43 0.37
C GLY A 101 5.45 5.65 -0.26
N LEU A 102 4.81 5.50 -1.42
CA LEU A 102 4.07 6.58 -2.07
C LEU A 102 2.87 7.04 -1.25
N ALA A 103 2.08 6.11 -0.70
CA ALA A 103 0.94 6.43 0.16
C ALA A 103 1.38 7.12 1.45
N GLY A 104 2.38 6.56 2.13
CA GLY A 104 2.96 7.17 3.34
C GLY A 104 3.54 8.56 3.07
N GLY A 105 4.29 8.71 1.97
CA GLY A 105 4.84 9.99 1.55
C GLY A 105 3.75 11.03 1.24
N LEU A 106 2.68 10.64 0.54
CA LEU A 106 1.53 11.50 0.28
C LEU A 106 0.84 11.93 1.58
N ILE A 107 0.64 11.02 2.54
CA ILE A 107 0.03 11.32 3.84
C ILE A 107 0.88 12.33 4.61
N ILE A 108 2.19 12.12 4.69
CA ILE A 108 3.12 13.03 5.39
C ILE A 108 3.14 14.39 4.70
N LEU A 109 3.31 14.42 3.38
CA LEU A 109 3.34 15.67 2.61
C LEU A 109 2.04 16.46 2.79
N ARG A 110 0.90 15.76 2.75
CA ARG A 110 -0.41 16.38 2.97
C ARG A 110 -0.54 16.91 4.39
N THR A 111 -0.11 16.15 5.39
CA THR A 111 -0.13 16.58 6.80
C THR A 111 0.75 17.82 7.02
N LEU A 112 1.95 17.86 6.43
CA LEU A 112 2.85 19.02 6.48
C LEU A 112 2.27 20.26 5.79
N TRP A 113 1.55 20.06 4.68
CA TRP A 113 0.85 21.13 3.99
C TRP A 113 -0.26 21.72 4.87
N THR A 114 -1.06 20.88 5.52
CA THR A 114 -2.19 21.38 6.32
C THR A 114 -1.76 22.14 7.57
N ILE A 115 -0.62 21.80 8.17
CA ILE A 115 -0.08 22.56 9.31
C ILE A 115 0.66 23.84 8.90
N GLY A 116 0.68 24.20 7.60
CA GLY A 116 1.28 25.44 7.11
C GLY A 116 2.81 25.46 7.17
N PHE A 117 3.47 24.30 7.09
CA PHE A 117 4.93 24.23 7.05
C PHE A 117 5.51 24.76 5.71
N PHE A 118 4.67 24.89 4.69
CA PHE A 118 4.98 25.44 3.35
C PHE A 118 4.16 26.69 3.05
#